data_AF-A0A2D6ISN4-F1
#
_entry.id   AF-A0A2D6ISN4-F1
#
_cell.length_a   1.000
_cell.length_b   1.000
_cell.length_c   1.000
_cell.angle_alpha   90.00
_cell.angle_beta   90.00
_cell.angle_gamma   90.00
#
_symmetry.space_group_name_H-M   'P 1'
#
loop_
_entity.id
_entity.type
_entity.pdbx_description
1 polymer ?
#
loop_
_entity_poly.entity_id
_entity_poly.type
_entity_poly.pdbx_seq_one_letter_code
_entity_poly.pdbx_strand_id
1 'polypeptide(L)'
;QRLGLMALSLPKLESLMQMNDVSPRQLYLVLCEILGPLSQLKFGGIPNPPPKYVHEDLHSTFSSLFTSLLKFLEGVSQSYHEVPFTKVGDSFEIVLRPEWVDKSLVFGVKGIPKEAVDAWIKSIIIEKSNEVIKCKEKRILGMKRRRIQSDSKLQLKAIPGIELFEVICPKDLESSEYRVRVVPSSSNPVHVIPQAMILFIQGEK
;
A
#
# COMPACT_ATOMS: atom_id res chain seq x y z
N GLN A 1 -5.32 1.01 12.77
CA GLN A 1 -6.37 2.04 12.62
C GLN A 1 -7.39 1.78 11.49
N ARG A 2 -7.02 1.15 10.36
CA ARG A 2 -7.93 0.93 9.21
C ARG A 2 -9.09 -0.04 9.46
N LEU A 3 -8.86 -1.12 10.20
CA LEU A 3 -9.92 -2.04 10.64
C LEU A 3 -10.99 -1.35 11.51
N GLY A 4 -10.61 -0.28 12.23
CA GLY A 4 -11.54 0.51 13.04
C GLY A 4 -12.64 1.20 12.20
N LEU A 5 -12.37 1.51 10.93
CA LEU A 5 -13.38 2.10 10.03
C LEU A 5 -14.47 1.09 9.67
N MET A 6 -14.15 -0.20 9.60
CA MET A 6 -15.16 -1.25 9.41
C MET A 6 -15.98 -1.50 10.68
N ALA A 7 -15.33 -1.42 11.86
CA ALA A 7 -16.01 -1.59 13.14
C ALA A 7 -17.14 -0.56 13.36
N LEU A 8 -17.05 0.62 12.75
CA LEU A 8 -18.11 1.64 12.80
C LEU A 8 -19.33 1.31 11.92
N SER A 9 -19.14 0.55 10.84
CA SER A 9 -20.19 0.23 9.87
C SER A 9 -20.88 -1.12 10.13
N LEU A 10 -20.20 -2.03 10.83
CA LEU A 10 -20.71 -3.38 11.14
C LEU A 10 -22.02 -3.37 11.97
N PRO A 11 -22.16 -2.60 13.06
CA PRO A 11 -23.38 -2.61 13.86
C PRO A 11 -24.63 -2.22 13.05
N LYS A 12 -24.49 -1.27 12.12
CA LYS A 12 -25.59 -0.86 11.23
C LYS A 12 -26.01 -2.01 10.30
N LEU A 13 -25.06 -2.70 9.70
CA LEU A 13 -25.35 -3.84 8.82
C LEU A 13 -25.96 -5.01 9.61
N GLU A 14 -25.39 -5.34 10.77
CA GLU A 14 -25.88 -6.42 11.64
C GLU A 14 -27.31 -6.16 12.11
N SER A 15 -27.60 -4.93 12.56
CA SER A 15 -28.96 -4.54 12.96
C SER A 15 -29.94 -4.68 11.80
N LEU A 16 -29.55 -4.27 10.59
CA LEU A 16 -30.38 -4.40 9.39
C LEU A 16 -30.64 -5.88 9.05
N MET A 17 -29.65 -6.76 9.20
CA MET A 17 -29.83 -8.21 9.00
C MET A 17 -30.77 -8.87 10.03
N GLN A 18 -30.94 -8.26 11.20
CA GLN A 18 -31.85 -8.74 12.25
C GLN A 18 -33.29 -8.20 12.10
N MET A 19 -33.53 -7.25 11.20
CA MET A 19 -34.86 -6.70 10.95
C MET A 19 -35.67 -7.61 10.04
N ASN A 20 -36.97 -7.77 10.35
CA ASN A 20 -37.88 -8.61 9.57
C ASN A 20 -38.33 -7.96 8.25
N ASP A 21 -38.35 -6.62 8.18
CA ASP A 21 -38.89 -5.86 7.05
C ASP A 21 -37.84 -4.90 6.47
N VAL A 22 -36.83 -5.45 5.81
CA VAL A 22 -35.79 -4.66 5.14
C VAL A 22 -36.16 -4.41 3.69
N SER A 23 -36.33 -3.15 3.31
CA SER A 23 -36.51 -2.82 1.89
C SER A 23 -35.20 -3.04 1.12
N PRO A 24 -35.25 -3.53 -0.14
CA PRO A 24 -34.05 -3.71 -0.96
C PRO A 24 -33.24 -2.41 -1.14
N ARG A 25 -33.91 -1.25 -1.15
CA ARG A 25 -33.24 0.05 -1.24
C ARG A 25 -32.42 0.37 0.01
N GLN A 26 -32.95 0.05 1.20
CA GLN A 26 -32.22 0.26 2.46
C GLN A 26 -30.96 -0.62 2.51
N LEU A 27 -31.08 -1.90 2.15
CA LEU A 27 -29.93 -2.80 2.08
C LEU A 27 -28.88 -2.28 1.08
N TYR A 28 -29.31 -1.85 -0.11
CA TYR A 28 -28.41 -1.28 -1.11
C TYR A 28 -27.63 -0.07 -0.58
N LEU A 29 -28.31 0.88 0.09
CA LEU A 29 -27.65 2.08 0.61
C LEU A 29 -26.63 1.75 1.70
N VAL A 30 -26.95 0.84 2.62
CA VAL A 30 -26.00 0.41 3.67
C VAL A 30 -24.78 -0.27 3.07
N LEU A 31 -24.96 -1.14 2.08
CA LEU A 31 -23.83 -1.76 1.38
C LEU A 31 -22.98 -0.75 0.61
N CYS A 32 -23.58 0.30 0.05
CA CYS A 32 -22.84 1.38 -0.61
C CYS A 32 -22.01 2.22 0.38
N GLU A 33 -22.52 2.47 1.59
CA GLU A 33 -21.77 3.17 2.64
C GLU A 33 -20.49 2.43 3.03
N ILE A 34 -20.51 1.09 2.99
CA ILE A 34 -19.38 0.23 3.36
C ILE A 34 -18.26 0.24 2.28
N LEU A 35 -18.56 0.60 1.03
CA LEU A 35 -17.57 0.66 -0.06
C LEU A 35 -16.41 1.62 0.25
N GLY A 36 -16.72 2.76 0.86
CA GLY A 36 -15.72 3.77 1.25
C GLY A 36 -14.69 3.18 2.22
N PRO A 37 -15.10 2.76 3.43
CA PRO A 37 -14.22 2.11 4.41
C PRO A 37 -13.46 0.89 3.85
N LEU A 38 -14.13 0.01 3.07
CA LEU A 38 -13.47 -1.16 2.48
C LEU A 38 -12.39 -0.78 1.47
N SER A 39 -12.59 0.27 0.68
CA SER A 39 -11.57 0.75 -0.27
C SER A 39 -10.28 1.19 0.44
N GLN A 40 -10.40 1.67 1.69
CA GLN A 40 -9.26 2.13 2.49
C GLN A 40 -8.45 0.98 3.10
N LEU A 41 -8.90 -0.27 2.98
CA LEU A 41 -8.11 -1.41 3.44
C LEU A 41 -6.81 -1.55 2.65
N LYS A 42 -6.83 -1.20 1.35
CA LYS A 42 -5.62 -1.09 0.52
C LYS A 42 -5.03 0.32 0.60
N PHE A 43 -3.71 0.44 0.63
CA PHE A 43 -3.08 1.76 0.60
C PHE A 43 -3.50 2.57 -0.63
N GLY A 44 -4.10 3.73 -0.40
CA GLY A 44 -4.50 4.64 -1.47
C GLY A 44 -5.56 4.07 -2.40
N GLY A 45 -6.33 3.08 -1.93
CA GLY A 45 -7.52 2.60 -2.60
C GLY A 45 -8.57 3.70 -2.65
N ILE A 46 -9.23 3.79 -3.80
CA ILE A 46 -10.33 4.72 -4.05
C ILE A 46 -11.56 3.83 -4.27
N PRO A 47 -12.70 4.13 -3.63
CA PRO A 47 -13.90 3.34 -3.85
C PRO A 47 -14.33 3.51 -5.31
N ASN A 48 -14.65 2.40 -5.97
CA ASN A 48 -15.34 2.48 -7.25
C ASN A 48 -16.71 3.12 -7.04
N PRO A 49 -17.22 3.88 -8.02
CA PRO A 49 -18.57 4.40 -7.94
C PRO A 49 -19.55 3.23 -7.74
N PRO A 50 -20.54 3.36 -6.83
CA PRO A 50 -21.50 2.30 -6.60
C PRO A 50 -22.31 2.03 -7.88
N PRO A 51 -22.68 0.76 -8.15
CA PRO A 51 -23.51 0.41 -9.29
C PRO A 51 -24.88 1.09 -9.17
N LYS A 52 -25.50 1.46 -10.30
CA LYS A 52 -26.83 2.08 -10.32
C LYS A 52 -27.86 1.12 -9.72
N TYR A 53 -28.70 1.63 -8.83
CA TYR A 53 -29.86 0.88 -8.31
C TYR A 53 -30.95 0.75 -9.38
N VAL A 54 -31.33 -0.47 -9.72
CA VAL A 54 -32.46 -0.79 -10.61
C VAL A 54 -33.44 -1.66 -9.82
N HIS A 55 -34.61 -1.13 -9.48
CA HIS A 55 -35.56 -1.84 -8.62
C HIS A 55 -36.17 -3.05 -9.33
N GLU A 56 -36.30 -2.95 -10.66
CA GLU A 56 -36.83 -3.99 -11.52
C GLU A 56 -35.85 -5.17 -11.71
N ASP A 57 -34.56 -4.95 -11.44
CA ASP A 57 -33.50 -5.97 -11.55
C ASP A 57 -32.55 -5.90 -10.33
N LEU A 58 -33.07 -6.35 -9.19
CA LEU A 58 -32.31 -6.43 -7.96
C LEU A 58 -31.15 -7.43 -8.08
N HIS A 59 -31.32 -8.51 -8.85
CA HIS A 59 -30.29 -9.54 -8.98
C HIS A 59 -29.01 -8.97 -9.58
N SER A 60 -29.10 -8.27 -10.71
CA SER A 60 -27.95 -7.63 -11.36
C SER A 60 -27.34 -6.52 -10.48
N THR A 61 -28.20 -5.71 -9.84
CA THR A 61 -27.79 -4.63 -8.93
C THR A 61 -26.92 -5.16 -7.78
N PHE A 62 -27.41 -6.17 -7.05
CA PHE A 62 -26.70 -6.72 -5.90
C PHE A 62 -25.50 -7.57 -6.29
N SER A 63 -25.58 -8.34 -7.39
CA SER A 63 -24.44 -9.15 -7.86
C SER A 63 -23.23 -8.27 -8.20
N SER A 64 -23.47 -7.13 -8.86
CA SER A 64 -22.41 -6.16 -9.18
C SER A 64 -21.81 -5.52 -7.92
N LEU A 65 -22.67 -5.21 -6.93
CA LEU A 65 -22.24 -4.63 -5.66
C LEU A 65 -21.43 -5.63 -4.83
N PHE A 66 -21.90 -6.87 -4.68
CA PHE A 66 -21.19 -7.93 -3.96
C PHE A 66 -19.86 -8.27 -4.63
N THR A 67 -19.82 -8.33 -5.96
CA THR A 67 -18.55 -8.52 -6.69
C THR A 67 -17.54 -7.43 -6.35
N SER A 68 -17.99 -6.17 -6.23
CA SER A 68 -17.13 -5.05 -5.87
C SER A 68 -16.64 -5.14 -4.41
N LEU A 69 -17.54 -5.47 -3.48
CA LEU A 69 -17.22 -5.65 -2.05
C LEU A 69 -16.22 -6.81 -1.85
N LEU A 70 -16.47 -7.96 -2.48
CA LEU A 70 -15.61 -9.14 -2.41
C LEU A 70 -14.21 -8.86 -2.98
N LYS A 71 -14.09 -8.10 -4.09
CA LYS A 71 -12.78 -7.67 -4.61
C LYS A 71 -11.97 -6.82 -3.64
N PHE A 72 -12.62 -6.02 -2.80
CA PHE A 72 -11.92 -5.28 -1.74
C PHE A 72 -11.43 -6.24 -0.66
N LEU A 73 -12.29 -7.17 -0.22
CA LEU A 73 -11.97 -8.19 0.78
C LEU A 73 -10.87 -9.16 0.34
N GLU A 74 -10.88 -9.62 -0.91
CA GLU A 74 -9.85 -10.50 -1.49
C GLU A 74 -8.45 -9.88 -1.44
N GLY A 75 -8.36 -8.55 -1.48
CA GLY A 75 -7.08 -7.87 -1.40
C GLY A 75 -6.68 -7.40 -0.02
N VAL A 76 -7.45 -7.75 1.01
CA VAL A 76 -7.03 -7.66 2.42
C VAL A 76 -6.16 -8.89 2.69
N SER A 77 -4.93 -8.84 2.19
CA SER A 77 -4.00 -9.94 2.45
C SER A 77 -3.53 -9.87 3.90
N GLN A 78 -3.79 -10.93 4.68
CA GLN A 78 -3.17 -11.10 6.00
C GLN A 78 -1.67 -11.46 5.89
N SER A 79 -1.16 -11.71 4.68
CA SER A 79 0.24 -12.13 4.48
C SER A 79 1.26 -11.00 4.67
N TYR A 80 0.83 -9.73 4.63
CA TYR A 80 1.72 -8.59 4.82
C TYR A 80 1.03 -7.40 5.49
N HIS A 81 1.82 -6.60 6.21
CA HIS A 81 1.42 -5.27 6.68
C HIS A 81 2.10 -4.18 5.85
N GLU A 82 1.40 -3.07 5.69
CA GLU A 82 1.88 -1.88 4.99
C GLU A 82 2.32 -0.82 6.00
N VAL A 83 3.60 -0.43 5.95
CA VAL A 83 4.15 0.64 6.77
C VAL A 83 4.48 1.84 5.87
N PRO A 84 3.73 2.95 5.95
CA PRO A 84 3.99 4.11 5.10
C PRO A 84 5.28 4.81 5.49
N PHE A 85 6.01 5.32 4.48
CA PHE A 85 7.11 6.23 4.72
C PHE A 85 6.58 7.63 5.04
N THR A 86 7.29 8.34 5.90
CA THR A 86 7.08 9.78 6.13
C THR A 86 7.74 10.56 5.01
N LYS A 87 6.98 11.39 4.29
CA LYS A 87 7.53 12.28 3.26
C LYS A 87 8.11 13.54 3.93
N VAL A 88 9.36 13.85 3.61
CA VAL A 88 10.11 15.02 4.11
C VAL A 88 10.70 15.77 2.90
N GLY A 89 9.98 16.79 2.41
CA GLY A 89 10.29 17.43 1.14
C GLY A 89 10.18 16.44 -0.03
N ASP A 90 11.26 16.32 -0.81
CA ASP A 90 11.38 15.35 -1.92
C ASP A 90 11.95 13.99 -1.50
N SER A 91 12.09 13.78 -0.18
CA SER A 91 12.64 12.55 0.39
C SER A 91 11.59 11.77 1.17
N PHE A 92 11.86 10.49 1.39
CA PHE A 92 11.04 9.61 2.22
C PHE A 92 11.87 9.04 3.36
N GLU A 93 11.27 8.85 4.52
CA GLU A 93 11.92 8.34 5.71
C GLU A 93 11.07 7.29 6.41
N ILE A 94 11.71 6.26 6.94
CA ILE A 94 11.07 5.23 7.76
C ILE A 94 12.03 4.80 8.88
N VAL A 95 11.47 4.53 10.06
CA VAL A 95 12.19 3.87 11.15
C VAL A 95 11.97 2.38 10.98
N LEU A 96 13.04 1.63 10.69
CA LEU A 96 12.99 0.18 10.57
C LEU A 96 13.18 -0.45 11.94
N ARG A 97 12.27 -1.36 12.28
CA ARG A 97 12.37 -2.16 13.49
C ARG A 97 13.11 -3.47 13.20
N PRO A 98 13.95 -3.97 14.12
CA PRO A 98 14.70 -5.21 13.94
C PRO A 98 13.84 -6.37 13.47
N GLU A 99 12.62 -6.51 13.99
CA GLU A 99 11.68 -7.57 13.63
C GLU A 99 11.19 -7.52 12.17
N TRP A 100 11.34 -6.38 11.49
CA TRP A 100 10.98 -6.21 10.07
C TRP A 100 12.14 -6.51 9.13
N VAL A 101 13.38 -6.48 9.64
CA VAL A 101 14.58 -6.58 8.82
C VAL A 101 14.86 -8.05 8.53
N ASP A 102 14.71 -8.43 7.27
CA ASP A 102 15.19 -9.70 6.73
C ASP A 102 16.26 -9.41 5.66
N LYS A 103 16.75 -10.44 4.98
CA LYS A 103 17.72 -10.36 3.87
C LYS A 103 17.35 -9.33 2.81
N SER A 104 16.06 -9.11 2.60
CA SER A 104 15.55 -8.05 1.72
C SER A 104 14.23 -7.47 2.23
N LEU A 105 13.99 -6.22 1.84
CA LEU A 105 12.76 -5.47 2.10
C LEU A 105 12.07 -5.19 0.77
N VAL A 106 10.73 -5.20 0.78
CA VAL A 106 9.92 -4.89 -0.40
C VAL A 106 9.29 -3.52 -0.23
N PHE A 107 9.64 -2.59 -1.12
CA PHE A 107 9.10 -1.23 -1.15
C PHE A 107 8.12 -1.09 -2.30
N GLY A 108 7.06 -0.31 -2.07
CA GLY A 108 6.12 0.14 -3.07
C GLY A 108 6.21 1.65 -3.27
N VAL A 109 6.11 2.10 -4.51
CA VAL A 109 6.08 3.52 -4.86
C VAL A 109 4.85 3.87 -5.69
N LYS A 110 4.14 4.93 -5.30
CA LYS A 110 2.93 5.41 -5.96
C LYS A 110 3.19 6.71 -6.72
N GLY A 111 2.61 6.83 -7.91
CA GLY A 111 2.63 8.05 -8.72
C GLY A 111 3.83 8.18 -9.66
N ILE A 112 4.56 7.10 -9.89
CA ILE A 112 5.57 7.02 -10.96
C ILE A 112 4.96 6.25 -12.15
N PRO A 113 5.08 6.77 -13.38
CA PRO A 113 4.74 6.02 -14.59
C PRO A 113 5.57 4.74 -14.71
N LYS A 114 4.97 3.64 -15.17
CA LYS A 114 5.58 2.30 -15.22
C LYS A 114 6.91 2.26 -15.98
N GLU A 115 7.06 3.12 -16.98
CA GLU A 115 8.21 3.28 -17.86
C GLU A 115 9.36 4.05 -17.18
N ALA A 116 9.03 4.93 -16.23
CA ALA A 116 9.99 5.79 -15.52
C ALA A 116 10.53 5.15 -14.23
N VAL A 117 9.93 4.06 -13.76
CA VAL A 117 10.32 3.37 -12.50
C VAL A 117 11.79 2.97 -12.51
N ASP A 118 12.26 2.33 -13.58
CA ASP A 118 13.64 1.83 -13.63
C ASP A 118 14.67 2.97 -13.63
N ALA A 119 14.35 4.10 -14.26
CA ALA A 119 15.17 5.30 -14.21
C ALA A 119 15.15 5.91 -12.80
N TRP A 120 13.98 6.00 -12.17
CA TRP A 120 13.82 6.54 -10.83
C TRP A 120 14.53 5.70 -9.76
N ILE A 121 14.41 4.36 -9.83
CA ILE A 121 15.15 3.47 -8.92
C ILE A 121 16.65 3.68 -9.06
N LYS A 122 17.17 4.00 -10.25
CA LYS A 122 18.60 4.29 -10.46
C LYS A 122 19.01 5.70 -9.99
N SER A 123 18.07 6.62 -9.81
CA SER A 123 18.32 8.01 -9.43
C SER A 123 18.16 8.33 -7.95
N ILE A 124 17.78 7.38 -7.10
CA ILE A 124 17.63 7.59 -5.65
C ILE A 124 18.86 7.14 -4.86
N ILE A 125 19.01 7.58 -3.63
CA ILE A 125 19.93 7.03 -2.64
C ILE A 125 19.05 6.42 -1.55
N ILE A 126 19.31 5.16 -1.20
CA ILE A 126 18.61 4.46 -0.12
C ILE A 126 19.67 4.09 0.91
N GLU A 127 19.67 4.77 2.06
CA GLU A 127 20.68 4.55 3.07
C GLU A 127 20.22 4.94 4.48
N LYS A 128 20.95 4.49 5.51
CA LYS A 128 20.86 5.00 6.88
C LYS A 128 20.94 6.52 6.90
N SER A 129 20.06 7.15 7.65
CA SER A 129 19.89 8.62 7.73
C SER A 129 21.19 9.39 8.01
N ASN A 130 22.09 8.84 8.84
CA ASN A 130 23.38 9.41 9.18
C ASN A 130 24.47 9.26 8.10
N GLU A 131 24.31 8.32 7.15
CA GLU A 131 25.27 8.06 6.07
C GLU A 131 24.85 8.69 4.73
N VAL A 132 23.61 9.19 4.61
CA VAL A 132 23.08 9.79 3.37
C VAL A 132 23.99 10.91 2.82
N ILE A 133 24.51 11.77 3.69
CA ILE A 133 25.37 12.90 3.27
C ILE A 133 26.66 12.37 2.64
N LYS A 134 27.31 11.39 3.29
CA LYS A 134 28.51 10.73 2.77
C LYS A 134 28.23 10.03 1.44
N CYS A 135 27.06 9.40 1.29
CA CYS A 135 26.64 8.78 0.03
C CYS A 135 26.48 9.82 -1.09
N LYS A 136 25.88 10.99 -0.81
CA LYS A 136 25.79 12.09 -1.78
C LYS A 136 27.16 12.58 -2.23
N GLU A 137 28.06 12.84 -1.28
CA GLU A 137 29.42 13.32 -1.55
C GLU A 137 30.23 12.31 -2.38
N LYS A 138 30.15 11.03 -2.04
CA LYS A 138 30.87 9.95 -2.73
C LYS A 138 30.16 9.46 -4.00
N ARG A 139 28.98 10.02 -4.32
CA ARG A 139 28.12 9.59 -5.44
C ARG A 139 27.78 8.09 -5.38
N ILE A 140 27.57 7.56 -4.18
CA ILE A 140 27.19 6.17 -3.92
C ILE A 140 25.67 6.11 -3.69
N LEU A 141 24.99 5.14 -4.29
CA LEU A 141 23.54 5.02 -4.24
C LEU A 141 23.02 4.31 -2.96
N GLY A 142 23.91 3.81 -2.12
CA GLY A 142 23.61 3.09 -0.88
C GLY A 142 23.22 1.63 -1.14
N MET A 143 22.16 1.18 -0.48
CA MET A 143 21.65 -0.19 -0.53
C MET A 143 21.33 -0.65 -1.96
N LYS A 144 21.68 -1.91 -2.25
CA LYS A 144 21.37 -2.55 -3.55
C LYS A 144 19.87 -2.75 -3.70
N ARG A 145 19.37 -2.58 -4.91
CA ARG A 145 17.93 -2.61 -5.19
C ARG A 145 17.63 -3.07 -6.61
N ARG A 146 16.46 -3.69 -6.79
CA ARG A 146 15.97 -4.17 -8.09
C ARG A 146 14.45 -4.05 -8.17
N ARG A 147 13.93 -3.74 -9.35
CA ARG A 147 12.49 -3.81 -9.61
C ARG A 147 12.01 -5.26 -9.53
N ILE A 148 10.83 -5.47 -8.96
CA ILE A 148 10.18 -6.79 -8.91
C ILE A 148 8.74 -6.67 -9.42
N GLN A 149 8.18 -7.76 -9.93
CA GLN A 149 6.76 -7.81 -10.33
C GLN A 149 5.88 -8.45 -9.25
N SER A 150 6.46 -9.33 -8.45
CA SER A 150 5.81 -10.02 -7.35
C SER A 150 6.84 -10.49 -6.32
N ASP A 151 6.38 -10.70 -5.09
CA ASP A 151 7.13 -11.34 -4.02
C ASP A 151 6.35 -12.55 -3.49
N SER A 152 6.93 -13.75 -3.62
CA SER A 152 6.27 -15.00 -3.22
C SER A 152 6.15 -15.15 -1.70
N LYS A 153 7.08 -14.57 -0.93
CA LYS A 153 7.11 -14.68 0.54
C LYS A 153 5.98 -13.88 1.16
N LEU A 154 5.75 -12.67 0.65
CA LEU A 154 4.66 -11.79 1.03
C LEU A 154 3.35 -12.11 0.30
N GLN A 155 3.37 -13.03 -0.68
CA GLN A 155 2.25 -13.26 -1.62
C GLN A 155 1.79 -11.96 -2.30
N LEU A 156 2.73 -11.03 -2.49
CA LEU A 156 2.48 -9.71 -3.04
C LEU A 156 2.58 -9.79 -4.57
N LYS A 157 1.53 -9.38 -5.28
CA LYS A 157 1.52 -9.25 -6.74
C LYS A 157 1.42 -7.77 -7.13
N ALA A 158 1.61 -7.48 -8.42
CA ALA A 158 1.46 -6.13 -8.97
C ALA A 158 0.17 -5.45 -8.48
N ILE A 159 0.32 -4.31 -7.81
CA ILE A 159 -0.78 -3.50 -7.31
C ILE A 159 -1.03 -2.37 -8.32
N PRO A 160 -2.26 -2.15 -8.81
CA PRO A 160 -2.55 -1.05 -9.73
C PRO A 160 -2.09 0.30 -9.19
N GLY A 161 -1.23 0.99 -9.96
CA GLY A 161 -0.70 2.30 -9.59
C GLY A 161 0.41 2.30 -8.53
N ILE A 162 0.88 1.12 -8.10
CA ILE A 162 2.03 0.96 -7.21
C ILE A 162 3.06 0.07 -7.87
N GLU A 163 4.28 0.59 -7.96
CA GLU A 163 5.40 -0.10 -8.57
C GLU A 163 6.30 -0.67 -7.46
N LEU A 164 6.67 -1.93 -7.60
CA LEU A 164 7.37 -2.68 -6.54
C LEU A 164 8.87 -2.79 -6.84
N PHE A 165 9.67 -2.68 -5.79
CA PHE A 165 11.08 -2.96 -5.85
C PHE A 165 11.59 -3.52 -4.53
N GLU A 166 12.60 -4.37 -4.64
CA GLU A 166 13.27 -5.01 -3.53
C GLU A 166 14.56 -4.27 -3.20
N VAL A 167 14.84 -4.11 -1.92
CA VAL A 167 16.08 -3.54 -1.38
C VAL A 167 16.78 -4.61 -0.56
N ILE A 168 18.02 -4.92 -0.91
CA ILE A 168 18.83 -5.90 -0.20
C ILE A 168 19.42 -5.23 1.04
N CYS A 169 19.12 -5.80 2.20
CA CYS A 169 19.62 -5.31 3.48
C CYS A 169 21.07 -5.77 3.67
N PRO A 170 22.01 -4.87 4.02
CA PRO A 170 23.33 -5.29 4.43
C PRO A 170 23.26 -5.95 5.84
N LYS A 171 24.24 -6.79 6.19
CA LYS A 171 24.19 -7.60 7.42
C LYS A 171 24.23 -6.78 8.72
N ASP A 172 24.83 -5.60 8.67
CA ASP A 172 24.91 -4.63 9.78
C ASP A 172 23.56 -3.98 10.09
N LEU A 173 22.53 -4.34 9.34
CA LEU A 173 21.18 -3.82 9.44
C LEU A 173 20.30 -4.64 10.41
N GLU A 174 20.67 -5.89 10.70
CA GLU A 174 19.85 -6.84 11.47
C GLU A 174 19.85 -6.58 12.99
N SER A 175 20.77 -5.73 13.50
CA SER A 175 21.08 -5.66 14.94
C SER A 175 20.62 -4.40 15.67
N SER A 176 19.97 -3.43 15.00
CA SER A 176 19.53 -2.18 15.65
C SER A 176 18.30 -1.58 14.99
N GLU A 177 17.51 -0.79 15.74
CA GLU A 177 16.56 0.14 15.14
C GLU A 177 17.33 1.27 14.45
N TYR A 178 17.07 1.50 13.17
CA TYR A 178 17.68 2.62 12.45
C TYR A 178 16.71 3.22 11.44
N ARG A 179 16.97 4.48 11.16
CA ARG A 179 16.18 5.32 10.28
C ARG A 179 16.76 5.26 8.88
N VAL A 180 15.99 4.76 7.91
CA VAL A 180 16.35 4.74 6.49
C VAL A 180 15.74 5.94 5.81
N ARG A 181 16.52 6.58 4.94
CA ARG A 181 16.05 7.63 4.05
C ARG A 181 16.22 7.23 2.61
N VAL A 182 15.20 7.59 1.82
CA VAL A 182 15.21 7.54 0.36
C VAL A 182 15.24 8.97 -0.13
N VAL A 183 16.34 9.37 -0.75
CA VAL A 183 16.56 10.75 -1.20
C VAL A 183 16.92 10.77 -2.70
N PRO A 184 16.60 11.84 -3.44
CA PRO A 184 17.07 11.98 -4.81
C PRO A 184 18.60 12.11 -4.84
N SER A 185 19.22 11.45 -5.82
CA SER A 185 20.63 11.60 -6.16
C SER A 185 20.83 12.85 -7.01
N SER A 186 21.90 13.60 -6.74
CA SER A 186 22.32 14.74 -7.56
C SER A 186 22.92 14.33 -8.91
N SER A 187 23.27 13.06 -9.09
CA SER A 187 23.98 12.57 -10.28
C SER A 187 23.08 12.29 -11.48
N ASN A 188 21.79 12.05 -11.25
CA ASN A 188 20.85 11.68 -12.31
C ASN A 188 19.47 12.27 -11.99
N PRO A 189 19.20 13.54 -12.36
CA PRO A 189 17.98 14.24 -11.95
C PRO A 189 16.78 13.68 -12.71
N VAL A 190 16.15 12.64 -12.17
CA VAL A 190 14.82 12.21 -12.59
C VAL A 190 13.82 13.08 -11.83
N HIS A 191 13.20 14.03 -12.51
CA HIS A 191 12.17 14.94 -11.95
C HIS A 191 10.81 14.26 -11.73
N VAL A 192 10.81 12.99 -11.32
CA VAL A 192 9.58 12.28 -10.95
C VAL A 192 9.60 12.08 -9.45
N ILE A 193 8.78 12.86 -8.75
CA ILE A 193 8.64 12.78 -7.30
C ILE A 193 7.42 11.92 -7.00
N PRO A 194 7.58 10.78 -6.31
CA PRO A 194 6.46 9.96 -5.92
C PRO A 194 5.46 10.70 -5.04
N GLN A 195 4.20 10.27 -5.13
CA GLN A 195 3.15 10.73 -4.23
C GLN A 195 3.30 10.08 -2.85
N ALA A 196 3.63 8.78 -2.82
CA ALA A 196 3.79 8.02 -1.59
C ALA A 196 4.77 6.84 -1.75
N MET A 197 5.33 6.40 -0.64
CA MET A 197 6.12 5.18 -0.53
C MET A 197 5.65 4.33 0.65
N ILE A 198 5.75 3.01 0.49
CA ILE A 198 5.25 2.02 1.46
C ILE A 198 6.31 0.93 1.59
N LEU A 199 6.53 0.45 2.81
CA LEU A 199 7.23 -0.79 3.10
C LEU A 199 6.20 -1.90 3.30
N PHE A 200 6.39 -3.03 2.64
CA PHE A 200 5.63 -4.25 2.89
C PHE A 200 6.44 -5.16 3.81
N ILE A 201 5.88 -5.47 4.99
CA ILE A 201 6.46 -6.39 5.97
C ILE A 201 5.60 -7.64 6.06
N GLN A 202 6.17 -8.78 6.45
CA GLN A 202 5.40 -10.00 6.61
C GLN A 202 4.33 -9.85 7.70
N GLY A 203 3.14 -10.37 7.44
CA GLY A 203 2.05 -10.47 8.40
C GLY A 203 2.38 -11.44 9.53
N GLU A 204 1.88 -11.17 10.73
CA GLU A 204 1.89 -12.17 11.80
C GLU A 204 1.04 -13.37 11.35
N LYS A 205 1.56 -14.58 11.57
CA LYS A 205 0.85 -15.83 11.26
C LYS A 205 -0.26 -16.10 12.25
#